data_AF-A0A168DWU4-F1
#
_entry.id   AF-A0A168DWU4-F1
#
_cell.length_a   1.000
_cell.length_b   1.000
_cell.length_c   1.000
_cell.angle_alpha   90.00
_cell.angle_beta   90.00
_cell.angle_gamma   90.00
#
_symmetry.space_group_name_H-M   'P 1'
#
loop_
_entity.id
_entity.type
_entity.pdbx_description
1 polymer ?
#
loop_
_entity_poly.entity_id
_entity_poly.type
_entity_poly.pdbx_seq_one_letter_code
_entity_poly.pdbx_strand_id
1 'polypeptide(L)'
;MALTVKQLGSPSSFLLTFEPLDTSPVALSTPSLTPTLRLLPATTTLLAVPSAARRIRSWRPAVATLPLWDDAAPTASVLRIPVPSGSPGGGSETGELTLTCIGRRRDAHAAIGITYRPPAATPSPWRRCTVSSGPGPSLMLPPPRLPTPALSFSSSSPSSNAADESPVIPLRPRRRSVRVPPRGQQDHRGVSVVLAPRGIAYRALQGYATAHLLQQAVLPLTALLHPFDDRGPIPSSASRFFLLGAGRGSSSSSKVSGKQTASALGARAWIGAHSGDVKPAAAEAVQRALDESVALLAASPGQSPARGNRTEVRALASGEELTMTSEGVWEEEDLFGDDDGGGKAGRLFGLGLDIGEDEDGRILGGALPLDWIDAVR
;
A
#
# COMPACT_ATOMS: atom_id res chain seq x y z
N MET A 1 5.42 -0.76 10.41
CA MET A 1 6.25 -1.08 9.23
C MET A 1 6.15 0.04 8.23
N ALA A 2 7.29 0.52 7.74
CA ALA A 2 7.36 1.49 6.65
C ALA A 2 7.66 0.77 5.33
N LEU A 3 6.95 1.18 4.29
CA LEU A 3 7.22 0.90 2.89
C LEU A 3 7.67 2.19 2.25
N THR A 4 8.86 2.16 1.69
CA THR A 4 9.41 3.26 0.90
C THR A 4 9.36 2.87 -0.56
N VAL A 5 8.76 3.73 -1.38
CA VAL A 5 8.69 3.57 -2.84
C VAL A 5 9.50 4.69 -3.48
N LYS A 6 10.59 4.33 -4.15
CA LYS A 6 11.45 5.27 -4.87
C LYS A 6 11.36 5.02 -6.37
N GLN A 7 11.04 6.05 -7.15
CA GLN A 7 11.05 5.93 -8.60
C GLN A 7 12.49 6.04 -9.11
N LEU A 8 12.91 5.05 -9.89
CA LEU A 8 14.22 5.02 -10.50
C LEU A 8 14.18 5.77 -11.85
N GLY A 9 15.33 5.85 -12.53
CA GLY A 9 15.47 6.53 -13.83
C GLY A 9 14.62 5.97 -14.99
N SER A 10 13.74 5.01 -14.75
CA SER A 10 12.78 4.50 -15.73
C SER A 10 11.37 4.51 -15.13
N PRO A 11 10.35 4.79 -15.96
CA PRO A 11 8.96 4.97 -15.53
C PRO A 11 8.25 3.76 -14.93
N SER A 12 8.83 2.60 -15.10
CA SER A 12 8.31 1.33 -14.59
C SER A 12 9.32 0.66 -13.66
N SER A 13 10.31 1.42 -13.20
CA SER A 13 11.39 0.96 -12.35
C SER A 13 11.23 1.62 -10.99
N PHE A 14 10.95 0.81 -9.97
CA PHE A 14 10.79 1.27 -8.61
C PHE A 14 11.72 0.47 -7.70
N LEU A 15 12.30 1.15 -6.71
CA LEU A 15 12.93 0.51 -5.56
C LEU A 15 11.92 0.50 -4.43
N LEU A 16 11.67 -0.69 -3.88
CA LEU A 16 10.81 -0.88 -2.73
C LEU A 16 11.69 -1.26 -1.53
N THR A 17 11.65 -0.46 -0.49
CA THR A 17 12.35 -0.75 0.78
C THR A 17 11.29 -1.04 1.84
N PHE A 18 11.48 -2.13 2.58
CA PHE A 18 10.61 -2.51 3.70
C PHE A 18 11.42 -2.37 4.97
N GLU A 19 11.07 -1.39 5.80
CA GLU A 19 11.79 -1.10 7.03
C GLU A 19 10.87 -1.28 8.25
N PRO A 20 11.37 -1.91 9.33
CA PRO A 20 10.78 -1.77 10.65
C PRO A 20 10.65 -0.29 11.00
N LEU A 21 9.53 0.07 11.65
CA LEU A 21 9.42 1.39 12.29
C LEU A 21 10.23 1.34 13.59
N ASP A 22 11.55 1.19 13.48
CA ASP A 22 12.41 1.43 14.63
C ASP A 22 12.52 2.94 14.79
N THR A 23 12.06 3.46 15.92
CA THR A 23 12.03 4.90 16.24
C THR A 23 13.44 5.47 16.47
N SER A 24 14.51 4.76 16.08
CA SER A 24 15.87 5.27 16.18
C SER A 24 16.22 6.03 14.89
N PRO A 25 16.67 7.29 14.98
CA PRO A 25 17.04 8.08 13.81
C PRO A 25 18.39 7.60 13.28
N VAL A 26 18.39 6.49 12.54
CA VAL A 26 19.53 6.10 11.71
C VAL A 26 19.19 6.53 10.30
N ALA A 27 19.63 7.75 9.95
CA ALA A 27 19.57 8.25 8.60
C ALA A 27 20.46 7.37 7.70
N LEU A 28 19.87 6.36 7.08
CA LEU A 28 20.51 5.61 6.02
C LEU A 28 20.49 6.48 4.77
N SER A 29 21.59 7.18 4.50
CA SER A 29 21.85 7.78 3.21
C SER A 29 21.92 6.67 2.16
N THR A 30 20.78 6.38 1.52
CA THR A 30 20.76 5.43 0.41
C THR A 30 21.50 6.07 -0.76
N PRO A 31 22.63 5.50 -1.22
CA PRO A 31 23.32 6.02 -2.39
C PRO A 31 22.35 5.99 -3.58
N SER A 32 22.47 6.99 -4.46
CA SER A 32 21.79 7.01 -5.76
C SER A 32 22.20 5.78 -6.57
N LEU A 33 21.48 4.68 -6.41
CA LEU A 33 21.64 3.49 -7.23
C LEU A 33 20.96 3.81 -8.57
N THR A 34 21.76 3.99 -9.61
CA THR A 34 21.34 3.80 -11.01
C THR A 34 21.61 2.33 -11.33
N PRO A 35 20.65 1.42 -11.14
CA PRO A 35 20.95 0.00 -11.20
C PRO A 35 20.95 -0.45 -12.65
N THR A 36 22.12 -0.50 -13.27
CA THR A 36 22.30 -1.37 -14.42
C THR A 36 22.28 -2.80 -13.87
N LEU A 37 21.39 -3.68 -14.33
CA LEU A 37 21.28 -5.07 -13.84
C LEU A 37 22.61 -5.87 -13.88
N ARG A 38 23.59 -5.37 -14.65
CA ARG A 38 24.96 -5.88 -14.76
C ARG A 38 25.86 -5.53 -13.56
N LEU A 39 25.54 -4.49 -12.80
CA LEU A 39 26.31 -4.01 -11.65
C LEU A 39 25.84 -4.62 -10.32
N LEU A 40 24.77 -5.43 -10.35
CA LEU A 40 24.28 -6.09 -9.15
C LEU A 40 25.28 -7.16 -8.67
N PRO A 41 25.54 -7.27 -7.35
CA PRO A 41 26.39 -8.32 -6.79
C PRO A 41 25.99 -9.72 -7.26
N ALA A 42 26.97 -10.62 -7.35
CA ALA A 42 26.74 -12.02 -7.72
C ALA A 42 25.81 -12.75 -6.74
N THR A 43 25.73 -12.28 -5.49
CA THR A 43 24.81 -12.76 -4.45
C THR A 43 23.35 -12.38 -4.68
N THR A 44 23.08 -11.43 -5.58
CA THR A 44 21.71 -10.98 -5.86
C THR A 44 20.98 -12.01 -6.71
N THR A 45 19.89 -12.55 -6.16
CA THR A 45 18.97 -13.41 -6.90
C THR A 45 17.99 -12.55 -7.69
N LEU A 46 17.94 -12.72 -9.01
CA LEU A 46 16.96 -12.03 -9.84
C LEU A 46 15.67 -12.84 -9.93
N LEU A 47 14.56 -12.21 -9.56
CA LEU A 47 13.22 -12.74 -9.73
C LEU A 47 12.54 -12.02 -10.90
N ALA A 48 12.05 -12.79 -11.86
CA ALA A 48 11.44 -12.22 -13.06
C ALA A 48 10.17 -12.95 -13.48
N VAL A 49 9.24 -12.20 -14.08
CA VAL A 49 8.06 -12.74 -14.77
C VAL A 49 8.52 -13.73 -15.85
N PRO A 50 7.78 -14.84 -16.12
CA PRO A 50 8.24 -15.90 -17.02
C PRO A 50 8.73 -15.46 -18.41
N SER A 51 8.12 -14.43 -19.00
CA SER A 51 8.53 -13.86 -20.29
C SER A 51 9.89 -13.14 -20.19
N ALA A 52 10.08 -12.34 -19.14
CA ALA A 52 11.32 -11.61 -18.89
C ALA A 52 12.45 -12.56 -18.46
N ALA A 53 12.17 -13.54 -17.59
CA ALA A 53 13.14 -14.51 -17.12
C ALA A 53 13.85 -15.22 -18.28
N ARG A 54 13.09 -15.63 -19.31
CA ARG A 54 13.66 -16.24 -20.53
C ARG A 54 14.67 -15.34 -21.24
N ARG A 55 14.41 -14.03 -21.31
CA ARG A 55 15.31 -13.06 -21.95
C ARG A 55 16.53 -12.74 -21.09
N ILE A 56 16.37 -12.70 -19.77
CA ILE A 56 17.47 -12.38 -18.84
C ILE A 56 18.43 -13.57 -18.73
N ARG A 57 17.92 -14.80 -18.77
CA ARG A 57 18.73 -16.03 -18.72
C ARG A 57 19.79 -16.13 -19.81
N SER A 58 19.61 -15.45 -20.96
CA SER A 58 20.60 -15.47 -22.03
C SER A 58 21.90 -14.73 -21.67
N TRP A 59 21.88 -13.88 -20.64
CA TRP A 59 23.06 -13.11 -20.22
C TRP A 59 23.31 -13.13 -18.70
N ARG A 60 22.42 -13.73 -17.90
CA ARG A 60 22.64 -14.00 -16.47
C ARG A 60 21.99 -15.32 -16.05
N PRO A 61 22.77 -16.34 -15.63
CA PRO A 61 22.22 -17.67 -15.33
C PRO A 61 21.38 -17.71 -14.03
N ALA A 62 21.70 -16.87 -13.04
CA ALA A 62 21.05 -16.82 -11.73
C ALA A 62 19.72 -16.02 -11.75
N VAL A 63 18.75 -16.47 -12.55
CA VAL A 63 17.42 -15.86 -12.68
C VAL A 63 16.32 -16.88 -12.40
N ALA A 64 15.65 -16.69 -11.27
CA ALA A 64 14.46 -17.45 -10.89
C ALA A 64 13.20 -16.82 -11.50
N THR A 65 12.24 -17.67 -11.82
CA THR A 65 10.96 -17.26 -12.40
C THR A 65 9.93 -17.13 -11.29
N LEU A 66 9.22 -16.01 -11.26
CA LEU A 66 8.10 -15.82 -10.33
C LEU A 66 6.97 -16.81 -10.64
N PRO A 67 6.36 -17.43 -9.62
CA PRO A 67 5.21 -18.30 -9.82
C PRO A 67 4.04 -17.50 -10.38
N LEU A 68 3.28 -18.13 -11.27
CA LEU A 68 2.07 -17.54 -11.84
C LEU A 68 0.91 -17.79 -10.88
N TRP A 69 0.11 -16.75 -10.66
CA TRP A 69 -1.11 -16.84 -9.87
C TRP A 69 -2.13 -17.77 -10.53
N ASP A 70 -2.59 -18.77 -9.78
CA ASP A 70 -3.63 -19.71 -10.15
C ASP A 70 -4.68 -19.78 -9.05
N ASP A 71 -5.93 -19.44 -9.40
CA ASP A 71 -7.06 -19.46 -8.48
C ASP A 71 -7.37 -20.87 -7.96
N ALA A 72 -6.98 -21.92 -8.69
CA ALA A 72 -7.17 -23.30 -8.28
C ALA A 72 -6.15 -23.75 -7.22
N ALA A 73 -4.98 -23.10 -7.15
CA ALA A 73 -3.86 -23.52 -6.28
C ALA A 73 -3.16 -22.31 -5.63
N PRO A 74 -3.88 -21.47 -4.86
CA PRO A 74 -3.38 -20.18 -4.37
C PRO A 74 -2.10 -20.31 -3.52
N THR A 75 -1.93 -21.40 -2.78
CA THR A 75 -0.76 -21.62 -1.92
C THR A 75 0.50 -22.00 -2.71
N ALA A 76 0.36 -22.71 -3.83
CA ALA A 76 1.48 -23.09 -4.71
C ALA A 76 1.89 -21.95 -5.66
N SER A 77 1.03 -20.96 -5.82
CA SER A 77 1.20 -19.82 -6.73
C SER A 77 1.98 -18.64 -6.15
N VAL A 78 2.57 -18.80 -4.97
CA VAL A 78 3.25 -17.73 -4.24
C VAL A 78 4.67 -18.17 -3.86
N LEU A 79 5.66 -17.34 -4.18
CA LEU A 79 7.02 -17.49 -3.70
C LEU A 79 7.12 -16.85 -2.32
N ARG A 80 7.50 -17.63 -1.32
CA ARG A 80 7.66 -17.20 0.07
C ARG A 80 9.14 -17.11 0.42
N ILE A 81 9.57 -15.94 0.88
CA ILE A 81 10.94 -15.65 1.28
C ILE A 81 10.91 -15.35 2.79
N PRO A 82 11.53 -16.18 3.64
CA PRO A 82 11.60 -15.91 5.06
C PRO A 82 12.46 -14.67 5.32
N VAL A 83 11.99 -13.79 6.18
CA VAL A 83 12.70 -12.58 6.62
C VAL A 83 13.21 -12.83 8.03
N PRO A 84 14.52 -13.03 8.23
CA PRO A 84 15.09 -13.32 9.55
C PRO A 84 14.72 -12.25 10.58
N SER A 85 14.39 -12.68 11.78
CA SER A 85 14.31 -11.77 12.92
C SER A 85 15.72 -11.35 13.33
N GLY A 86 15.98 -10.05 13.50
CA GLY A 86 17.27 -9.56 13.99
C GLY A 86 17.56 -9.90 15.46
N SER A 87 16.60 -10.49 16.19
CA SER A 87 16.79 -10.86 17.59
C SER A 87 17.66 -12.11 17.72
N PRO A 88 18.82 -12.04 18.38
CA PRO A 88 19.72 -13.18 18.57
C PRO A 88 19.16 -14.28 19.50
N GLY A 89 18.00 -14.07 20.13
CA GLY A 89 17.29 -15.07 20.91
C GLY A 89 16.25 -15.79 20.06
N GLY A 90 16.51 -17.06 19.70
CA GLY A 90 15.78 -17.88 18.72
C GLY A 90 14.31 -18.24 19.01
N GLY A 91 13.50 -17.29 19.47
CA GLY A 91 12.05 -17.44 19.69
C GLY A 91 11.17 -16.44 18.94
N SER A 92 11.74 -15.59 18.08
CA SER A 92 10.96 -14.64 17.28
C SER A 92 10.36 -15.33 16.05
N GLU A 93 9.09 -15.05 15.77
CA GLU A 93 8.47 -15.48 14.51
C GLU A 93 9.24 -14.84 13.34
N THR A 94 9.64 -15.66 12.37
CA THR A 94 10.31 -15.17 11.15
C THR A 94 9.29 -14.37 10.33
N GLY A 95 9.71 -13.21 9.81
CA GLY A 95 8.87 -12.46 8.89
C GLY A 95 8.74 -13.18 7.55
N GLU A 96 7.88 -12.68 6.68
CA GLU A 96 7.63 -13.32 5.40
C GLU A 96 7.40 -12.28 4.30
N LEU A 97 8.18 -12.40 3.22
CA LEU A 97 7.94 -11.69 1.97
C LEU A 97 7.35 -12.67 0.96
N THR A 98 6.20 -12.32 0.40
CA THR A 98 5.53 -13.11 -0.62
C THR A 98 5.51 -12.39 -1.95
N LEU A 99 5.79 -13.12 -3.02
CA LEU A 99 5.84 -12.60 -4.39
C LEU A 99 5.07 -13.53 -5.34
N THR A 100 4.27 -12.95 -6.23
CA THR A 100 3.57 -13.70 -7.27
C THR A 100 3.39 -12.86 -8.53
N CYS A 101 3.36 -13.51 -9.69
CA CYS A 101 3.03 -12.89 -10.96
C CYS A 101 1.54 -13.09 -11.24
N ILE A 102 0.79 -12.02 -11.49
CA ILE A 102 -0.66 -12.04 -11.73
C ILE A 102 -0.93 -11.65 -13.18
N GLY A 103 -1.89 -12.31 -13.82
CA GLY A 103 -2.22 -12.15 -15.24
C GLY A 103 -2.02 -13.44 -16.01
N ARG A 104 -2.46 -13.51 -17.27
CA ARG A 104 -2.32 -14.75 -18.05
C ARG A 104 -0.93 -14.83 -18.67
N ARG A 105 -0.48 -16.06 -18.92
CA ARG A 105 0.83 -16.39 -19.52
C ARG A 105 1.16 -15.66 -20.83
N ARG A 106 0.15 -15.16 -21.55
CA ARG A 106 0.29 -14.45 -22.84
C ARG A 106 -0.16 -12.99 -22.78
N ASP A 107 -0.63 -12.51 -21.64
CA ASP A 107 -1.18 -11.17 -21.55
C ASP A 107 -0.07 -10.13 -21.39
N ALA A 108 -0.20 -9.02 -22.12
CA ALA A 108 0.71 -7.89 -22.00
C ALA A 108 0.56 -7.14 -20.66
N HIS A 109 -0.46 -7.45 -19.87
CA HIS A 109 -0.88 -6.78 -18.63
C HIS A 109 -0.55 -7.62 -17.39
N ALA A 110 0.66 -8.18 -17.34
CA ALA A 110 1.13 -8.88 -16.14
C ALA A 110 1.36 -7.87 -15.01
N ALA A 111 0.95 -8.23 -13.81
CA ALA A 111 1.23 -7.51 -12.57
C ALA A 111 2.05 -8.39 -11.63
N ILE A 112 2.65 -7.78 -10.62
CA ILE A 112 3.36 -8.47 -9.54
C ILE A 112 2.64 -8.14 -8.24
N GLY A 113 2.16 -9.17 -7.56
CA GLY A 113 1.65 -9.08 -6.20
C GLY A 113 2.79 -9.26 -5.21
N ILE A 114 2.90 -8.33 -4.26
CA ILE A 114 3.92 -8.33 -3.21
C ILE A 114 3.17 -8.18 -1.88
N THR A 115 3.46 -9.04 -0.91
CA THR A 115 3.05 -8.78 0.48
C THR A 115 4.21 -9.02 1.41
N TYR A 116 4.35 -8.16 2.41
CA TYR A 116 5.41 -8.22 3.41
C TYR A 116 4.78 -8.26 4.80
N ARG A 117 5.10 -9.31 5.55
CA ARG A 117 4.78 -9.44 6.95
C ARG A 117 6.08 -9.33 7.75
N PRO A 118 6.18 -8.39 8.69
CA PRO A 118 7.39 -8.28 9.49
C PRO A 118 7.58 -9.48 10.43
N PRO A 119 8.82 -9.75 10.86
CA PRO A 119 9.06 -10.65 11.98
C PRO A 119 8.28 -10.15 13.19
N ALA A 120 7.35 -10.96 13.72
CA ALA A 120 6.66 -10.60 14.94
C ALA A 120 7.65 -10.75 16.10
N ALA A 121 7.96 -9.63 16.74
CA ALA A 121 8.57 -9.68 18.07
C ALA A 121 7.49 -10.26 19.00
N THR A 122 7.51 -11.58 19.19
CA THR A 122 6.63 -12.23 20.14
C THR A 122 6.82 -11.49 21.46
N PRO A 123 5.80 -10.78 21.99
CA PRO A 123 5.95 -10.14 23.28
C PRO A 123 6.25 -11.25 24.26
N SER A 124 7.47 -11.18 24.81
CA SER A 124 7.99 -12.12 25.78
C SER A 124 6.88 -12.58 26.75
N PRO A 125 6.61 -13.89 26.90
CA PRO A 125 5.59 -14.40 27.80
C PRO A 125 5.87 -14.11 29.28
N TRP A 126 6.99 -13.45 29.60
CA TRP A 126 7.35 -13.01 30.95
C TRP A 126 6.52 -11.83 31.48
N ARG A 127 5.55 -11.31 30.71
CA ARG A 127 4.40 -10.55 31.27
C ARG A 127 3.15 -11.41 31.50
N ARG A 128 3.30 -12.69 31.84
CA ARG A 128 2.30 -13.30 32.72
C ARG A 128 2.47 -12.66 34.08
N CYS A 129 1.63 -11.67 34.41
CA CYS A 129 1.32 -11.40 35.79
C CYS A 129 0.93 -12.75 36.39
N THR A 130 1.82 -13.32 37.19
CA THR A 130 1.50 -14.35 38.16
C THR A 130 0.48 -13.71 39.09
N VAL A 131 -0.80 -13.75 38.71
CA VAL A 131 -1.88 -13.69 39.69
C VAL A 131 -1.64 -14.93 40.53
N SER A 132 -1.08 -14.68 41.71
CA SER A 132 -0.90 -15.65 42.79
C SER A 132 -2.11 -16.56 42.82
N SER A 133 -1.91 -17.82 42.42
CA SER A 133 -2.87 -18.89 42.57
C SER A 133 -3.03 -19.17 44.06
N GLY A 134 -3.95 -18.46 44.69
CA GLY A 134 -4.58 -18.95 45.91
C GLY A 134 -5.33 -20.26 45.58
N PRO A 135 -5.29 -21.29 46.45
CA PRO A 135 -5.99 -22.54 46.22
C PRO A 135 -7.50 -22.32 46.44
N GLY A 136 -8.24 -22.08 45.34
CA GLY A 136 -9.70 -22.03 45.33
C GLY A 136 -10.27 -23.25 44.59
N PRO A 137 -11.24 -23.99 45.17
CA PRO A 137 -11.77 -25.20 44.56
C PRO A 137 -12.55 -24.94 43.27
N SER A 138 -12.39 -25.86 42.33
CA SER A 138 -12.93 -25.86 40.98
C SER A 138 -14.46 -25.79 40.95
N LEU A 139 -15.00 -24.72 40.36
CA LEU A 139 -16.35 -24.71 39.82
C LEU A 139 -16.26 -24.84 38.30
N MET A 140 -16.81 -25.95 37.78
CA MET A 140 -16.91 -26.22 36.36
C MET A 140 -17.73 -25.11 35.67
N LEU A 141 -17.11 -24.37 34.75
CA LEU A 141 -17.86 -23.56 33.80
C LEU A 141 -18.28 -24.42 32.59
N PRO A 142 -19.53 -24.31 32.13
CA PRO A 142 -20.00 -25.02 30.94
C PRO A 142 -19.43 -24.40 29.65
N PRO A 143 -19.33 -25.18 28.56
CA PRO A 143 -18.76 -24.72 27.31
C PRO A 143 -19.62 -23.62 26.65
N PRO A 144 -18.99 -22.69 25.90
CA PRO A 144 -19.69 -21.60 25.22
C PRO A 144 -20.58 -22.15 24.10
N ARG A 145 -21.88 -21.84 24.16
CA ARG A 145 -22.83 -22.16 23.09
C ARG A 145 -22.73 -21.13 21.97
N LEU A 146 -22.68 -21.61 20.72
CA LEU A 146 -22.74 -20.78 19.52
C LEU A 146 -24.10 -20.06 19.39
N PRO A 147 -24.13 -18.81 18.89
CA PRO A 147 -25.38 -18.11 18.60
C PRO A 147 -26.05 -18.71 17.35
N THR A 148 -27.27 -19.19 17.54
CA THR A 148 -28.17 -19.65 16.47
C THR A 148 -28.72 -18.42 15.71
N PRO A 149 -28.67 -18.35 14.37
CA PRO A 149 -29.29 -17.26 13.63
C PRO A 149 -30.82 -17.42 13.63
N ALA A 150 -31.52 -16.44 14.18
CA ALA A 150 -32.97 -16.33 14.06
C ALA A 150 -33.32 -15.81 12.66
N LEU A 151 -33.89 -16.68 11.82
CA LEU A 151 -34.55 -16.29 10.58
C LEU A 151 -36.00 -15.89 10.91
N SER A 152 -36.26 -14.59 10.98
CA SER A 152 -37.63 -14.05 10.98
C SER A 152 -37.86 -13.33 9.66
N PHE A 153 -38.59 -13.99 8.77
CA PHE A 153 -39.22 -13.35 7.61
C PHE A 153 -40.51 -12.67 8.10
N SER A 154 -40.53 -11.34 8.10
CA SER A 154 -41.77 -10.58 8.34
C SER A 154 -42.47 -10.33 7.01
N SER A 155 -43.54 -11.08 6.79
CA SER A 155 -44.59 -10.79 5.82
C SER A 155 -45.42 -9.60 6.29
N SER A 156 -45.69 -8.68 5.36
CA SER A 156 -46.54 -7.51 5.49
C SER A 156 -48.02 -7.86 5.63
N SER A 157 -48.74 -7.16 6.52
CA SER A 157 -50.15 -6.73 6.34
C SER A 157 -50.57 -5.71 7.41
N PRO A 158 -51.61 -4.88 7.17
CA PRO A 158 -51.80 -3.60 7.85
C PRO A 158 -52.98 -3.53 8.83
N SER A 159 -52.97 -2.44 9.62
CA SER A 159 -54.07 -1.75 10.31
C SER A 159 -54.72 -2.38 11.55
N SER A 160 -54.65 -1.68 12.68
CA SER A 160 -55.81 -1.01 13.32
C SER A 160 -55.40 -0.32 14.64
N ASN A 161 -56.10 0.77 14.92
CA ASN A 161 -55.94 1.67 16.07
C ASN A 161 -56.34 1.00 17.39
N ALA A 162 -55.67 1.37 18.49
CA ALA A 162 -56.30 1.75 19.76
C ALA A 162 -55.22 2.26 20.74
N ALA A 163 -55.56 3.35 21.43
CA ALA A 163 -54.78 3.97 22.50
C ALA A 163 -54.73 3.09 23.75
N ASP A 164 -53.63 3.15 24.51
CA ASP A 164 -53.71 3.31 25.98
C ASP A 164 -52.36 3.67 26.63
N GLU A 165 -52.47 4.19 27.85
CA GLU A 165 -51.55 4.90 28.74
C GLU A 165 -50.14 4.32 29.04
N SER A 166 -49.16 5.25 29.14
CA SER A 166 -48.05 5.44 30.12
C SER A 166 -47.56 4.27 31.01
N PRO A 167 -46.23 4.15 31.29
CA PRO A 167 -45.52 5.21 32.02
C PRO A 167 -44.06 5.51 31.61
N VAL A 168 -43.66 6.71 32.03
CA VAL A 168 -42.34 7.34 31.91
C VAL A 168 -41.25 6.51 32.60
N ILE A 169 -40.28 6.03 31.82
CA ILE A 169 -39.02 5.44 32.31
C ILE A 169 -37.92 6.51 32.20
N PRO A 170 -37.18 6.83 33.27
CA PRO A 170 -36.12 7.84 33.21
C PRO A 170 -34.95 7.34 32.37
N LEU A 171 -34.75 7.98 31.21
CA LEU A 171 -33.58 7.81 30.35
C LEU A 171 -32.34 8.31 31.10
N ARG A 172 -31.63 7.39 31.75
CA ARG A 172 -30.24 7.63 32.16
C ARG A 172 -29.40 7.82 30.90
N PRO A 173 -28.61 8.90 30.77
CA PRO A 173 -27.66 9.05 29.68
C PRO A 173 -26.59 7.97 29.85
N ARG A 174 -26.75 6.88 29.11
CA ARG A 174 -25.74 5.84 28.96
C ARG A 174 -24.59 6.50 28.21
N ARG A 175 -23.67 7.13 28.96
CA ARG A 175 -22.37 7.59 28.47
C ARG A 175 -21.76 6.39 27.74
N ARG A 176 -21.87 6.40 26.41
CA ARG A 176 -21.04 5.58 25.54
C ARG A 176 -19.64 6.06 25.84
N SER A 177 -18.96 5.36 26.73
CA SER A 177 -17.52 5.36 26.80
C SER A 177 -17.09 4.89 25.41
N VAL A 178 -16.82 5.86 24.54
CA VAL A 178 -16.07 5.66 23.31
C VAL A 178 -14.73 5.18 23.82
N ARG A 179 -14.59 3.85 23.94
CA ARG A 179 -13.30 3.22 24.14
C ARG A 179 -12.53 3.52 22.86
N VAL A 180 -11.74 4.58 22.90
CA VAL A 180 -10.63 4.76 21.98
C VAL A 180 -9.78 3.50 22.13
N PRO A 181 -9.65 2.65 21.09
CA PRO A 181 -8.79 1.49 21.19
C PRO A 181 -7.38 1.98 21.53
N PRO A 182 -6.67 1.33 22.47
CA PRO A 182 -5.33 1.74 22.83
C PRO A 182 -4.45 1.71 21.58
N ARG A 183 -3.76 2.82 21.29
CA ARG A 183 -2.84 3.04 20.15
C ARG A 183 -1.66 2.05 20.08
N GLY A 184 -1.53 1.09 21.01
CA GLY A 184 -0.42 0.13 21.09
C GLY A 184 -0.68 -1.24 20.46
N GLN A 185 -1.70 -1.39 19.61
CA GLN A 185 -1.98 -2.66 18.90
C GLN A 185 -1.78 -2.51 17.38
N GLN A 186 -0.89 -1.61 16.95
CA GLN A 186 -0.63 -1.30 15.55
C GLN A 186 0.45 -2.17 14.89
N ASP A 187 1.08 -3.09 15.62
CA ASP A 187 2.48 -3.46 15.28
C ASP A 187 2.69 -4.69 14.39
N HIS A 188 1.65 -5.33 13.86
CA HIS A 188 1.82 -6.57 13.07
C HIS A 188 1.08 -6.60 11.74
N ARG A 189 0.48 -5.48 11.31
CA ARG A 189 -0.24 -5.46 10.05
C ARG A 189 0.75 -5.41 8.89
N GLY A 190 0.69 -6.43 8.03
CA GLY A 190 1.53 -6.53 6.84
C GLY A 190 1.24 -5.42 5.83
N VAL A 191 2.18 -5.23 4.91
CA VAL A 191 2.08 -4.31 3.79
C VAL A 191 1.77 -5.10 2.53
N SER A 192 0.96 -4.53 1.62
CA SER A 192 0.64 -5.13 0.32
C SER A 192 0.83 -4.14 -0.83
N VAL A 193 1.51 -4.60 -1.87
CA VAL A 193 1.81 -3.80 -3.06
C VAL A 193 1.42 -4.58 -4.32
N VAL A 194 0.77 -3.90 -5.26
CA VAL A 194 0.55 -4.44 -6.61
C VAL A 194 1.26 -3.55 -7.63
N LEU A 195 2.24 -4.12 -8.34
CA LEU A 195 2.97 -3.46 -9.40
C LEU A 195 2.41 -3.90 -10.77
N ALA A 196 1.76 -2.98 -11.48
CA ALA A 196 1.12 -3.21 -12.76
C ALA A 196 1.52 -2.11 -13.77
N PRO A 197 2.76 -2.12 -14.28
CA PRO A 197 3.30 -1.02 -15.09
C PRO A 197 2.57 -0.80 -16.43
N ARG A 198 1.84 -1.81 -16.89
CA ARG A 198 1.03 -1.77 -18.12
C ARG A 198 -0.47 -1.74 -17.84
N GLY A 199 -0.83 -1.54 -16.57
CA GLY A 199 -2.18 -1.64 -16.04
C GLY A 199 -2.65 -3.08 -15.86
N ILE A 200 -3.55 -3.31 -14.89
CA ILE A 200 -4.25 -4.57 -14.69
C ILE A 200 -5.68 -4.33 -14.19
N ALA A 201 -6.66 -5.03 -14.79
CA ALA A 201 -8.05 -4.88 -14.41
C ALA A 201 -8.33 -5.60 -13.09
N TYR A 202 -9.18 -5.02 -12.25
CA TYR A 202 -9.59 -5.65 -10.99
C TYR A 202 -10.04 -7.10 -11.17
N ARG A 203 -10.78 -7.41 -12.25
CA ARG A 203 -11.23 -8.79 -12.53
C ARG A 203 -10.08 -9.79 -12.62
N ALA A 204 -8.91 -9.39 -13.12
CA ALA A 204 -7.73 -10.25 -13.18
C ALA A 204 -7.01 -10.36 -11.82
N LEU A 205 -7.17 -9.38 -10.94
CA LEU A 205 -6.66 -9.40 -9.57
C LEU A 205 -7.64 -10.03 -8.57
N GLN A 206 -8.90 -10.23 -8.94
CA GLN A 206 -9.97 -10.57 -8.01
C GLN A 206 -9.66 -11.85 -7.21
N GLY A 207 -9.24 -12.92 -7.89
CA GLY A 207 -8.89 -14.17 -7.22
C GLY A 207 -7.68 -14.05 -6.29
N TYR A 208 -6.64 -13.30 -6.69
CA TYR A 208 -5.51 -12.95 -5.83
C TYR A 208 -5.93 -12.14 -4.61
N ALA A 209 -6.80 -11.14 -4.79
CA ALA A 209 -7.30 -10.31 -3.70
C ALA A 209 -8.10 -11.14 -2.69
N THR A 210 -9.00 -12.00 -3.17
CA THR A 210 -9.89 -12.78 -2.31
C THR A 210 -9.20 -13.96 -1.64
N ALA A 211 -8.27 -14.62 -2.32
CA ALA A 211 -7.63 -15.82 -1.80
C ALA A 211 -6.30 -15.53 -1.10
N HIS A 212 -5.52 -14.52 -1.51
CA HIS A 212 -4.24 -14.22 -0.85
C HIS A 212 -4.33 -12.98 0.04
N LEU A 213 -4.69 -11.82 -0.51
CA LEU A 213 -4.64 -10.56 0.24
C LEU A 213 -5.58 -10.54 1.45
N LEU A 214 -6.79 -11.09 1.32
CA LEU A 214 -7.71 -11.26 2.45
C LEU A 214 -7.18 -12.25 3.49
N GLN A 215 -6.65 -13.41 3.07
CA GLN A 215 -6.13 -14.42 4.00
C GLN A 215 -4.92 -13.92 4.79
N GLN A 216 -4.07 -13.10 4.17
CA GLN A 216 -2.94 -12.45 4.83
C GLN A 216 -3.35 -11.23 5.68
N ALA A 217 -4.64 -10.85 5.70
CA ALA A 217 -5.16 -9.66 6.37
C ALA A 217 -4.44 -8.35 5.98
N VAL A 218 -3.97 -8.27 4.73
CA VAL A 218 -3.21 -7.12 4.19
C VAL A 218 -4.07 -6.19 3.32
N LEU A 219 -5.40 -6.28 3.42
CA LEU A 219 -6.34 -5.30 2.85
C LEU A 219 -6.84 -4.32 3.94
N PRO A 220 -7.10 -3.03 3.63
CA PRO A 220 -6.90 -2.31 2.36
C PRO A 220 -5.47 -2.39 1.80
N LEU A 221 -5.35 -2.38 0.46
CA LEU A 221 -4.07 -2.46 -0.25
C LEU A 221 -3.20 -1.26 0.12
N THR A 222 -1.93 -1.47 0.47
CA THR A 222 -1.04 -0.36 0.84
C THR A 222 -0.70 0.52 -0.36
N ALA A 223 -0.21 -0.07 -1.45
CA ALA A 223 0.15 0.67 -2.66
C ALA A 223 -0.25 -0.04 -3.95
N LEU A 224 -0.82 0.71 -4.89
CA LEU A 224 -1.05 0.31 -6.27
C LEU A 224 -0.12 1.11 -7.19
N LEU A 225 0.88 0.47 -7.78
CA LEU A 225 1.78 1.08 -8.77
C LEU A 225 1.22 0.76 -10.16
N HIS A 226 0.43 1.66 -10.71
CA HIS A 226 -0.37 1.44 -11.91
C HIS A 226 -0.41 2.71 -12.75
N PRO A 227 -0.30 2.64 -14.09
CA PRO A 227 -0.40 3.83 -14.94
C PRO A 227 -1.72 4.55 -14.67
N PHE A 228 -1.71 5.88 -14.71
CA PHE A 228 -2.95 6.63 -14.61
C PHE A 228 -3.85 6.33 -15.81
N ASP A 229 -5.16 6.39 -15.57
CA ASP A 229 -6.15 6.28 -16.63
C ASP A 229 -6.02 7.53 -17.49
N ASP A 230 -5.21 7.44 -18.55
CA ASP A 230 -4.89 8.57 -19.41
C ASP A 230 -6.17 9.09 -20.07
N ARG A 231 -6.74 10.13 -19.47
CA ARG A 231 -7.78 10.98 -20.03
C ARG A 231 -7.18 12.36 -20.24
N GLY A 232 -6.18 12.45 -21.10
CA GLY A 232 -6.14 13.63 -21.95
C GLY A 232 -7.46 13.70 -22.74
N PRO A 233 -8.26 14.78 -22.65
CA PRO A 233 -9.17 15.08 -23.74
C PRO A 233 -8.26 15.24 -24.96
N ILE A 234 -8.46 14.43 -25.99
CA ILE A 234 -7.79 14.67 -27.27
C ILE A 234 -8.11 16.12 -27.65
N PRO A 235 -7.14 17.06 -27.73
CA PRO A 235 -7.37 18.28 -28.47
C PRO A 235 -7.59 17.86 -29.93
N SER A 236 -8.81 18.11 -30.38
CA SER A 236 -9.30 18.05 -31.75
C SER A 236 -8.25 18.50 -32.77
N SER A 237 -7.72 17.55 -33.55
CA SER A 237 -7.26 17.81 -34.92
C SER A 237 -7.08 16.51 -35.75
N ALA A 238 -6.62 15.40 -35.16
CA ALA A 238 -6.25 14.21 -35.95
C ALA A 238 -7.20 13.00 -35.88
N SER A 239 -8.36 13.08 -35.24
CA SER A 239 -9.34 11.97 -35.20
C SER A 239 -10.69 12.35 -35.81
N ARG A 240 -10.70 12.61 -37.12
CA ARG A 240 -11.93 12.58 -37.95
C ARG A 240 -12.25 11.19 -38.52
N PHE A 241 -11.54 10.14 -38.13
CA PHE A 241 -11.76 8.79 -38.66
C PHE A 241 -12.75 7.92 -37.84
N PHE A 242 -13.26 8.40 -36.71
CA PHE A 242 -14.11 7.59 -35.81
C PHE A 242 -15.62 7.78 -35.95
N LEU A 243 -16.10 8.58 -36.92
CA LEU A 243 -17.51 8.97 -36.98
C LEU A 243 -18.28 8.50 -38.22
N LEU A 244 -17.77 7.55 -39.01
CA LEU A 244 -18.58 6.86 -40.01
C LEU A 244 -18.22 5.38 -40.11
N GLY A 245 -19.20 4.52 -39.81
CA GLY A 245 -19.20 3.12 -40.25
C GLY A 245 -19.25 2.10 -39.13
N ALA A 246 -20.46 1.72 -38.75
CA ALA A 246 -20.72 0.57 -37.88
C ALA A 246 -20.16 -0.73 -38.48
N GLY A 247 -19.48 -1.55 -37.66
CA GLY A 247 -18.96 -2.84 -38.10
C GLY A 247 -18.21 -3.64 -37.05
N ARG A 248 -18.87 -4.04 -35.96
CA ARG A 248 -18.68 -5.33 -35.26
C ARG A 248 -17.23 -5.74 -34.93
N GLY A 249 -16.75 -5.32 -33.77
CA GLY A 249 -15.49 -5.80 -33.17
C GLY A 249 -14.90 -4.81 -32.19
N SER A 250 -15.71 -4.34 -31.22
CA SER A 250 -15.37 -3.26 -30.30
C SER A 250 -14.31 -3.68 -29.27
N SER A 251 -13.05 -3.72 -29.70
CA SER A 251 -11.86 -3.82 -28.82
C SER A 251 -11.58 -2.52 -28.03
N SER A 252 -12.53 -1.60 -27.96
CA SER A 252 -12.57 -0.48 -27.02
C SER A 252 -13.00 -0.90 -25.60
N SER A 253 -13.33 -2.18 -25.40
CA SER A 253 -13.54 -2.82 -24.10
C SER A 253 -12.19 -3.17 -23.46
N SER A 254 -12.00 -2.73 -22.21
CA SER A 254 -10.78 -2.84 -21.41
C SER A 254 -9.76 -1.70 -21.57
N LYS A 255 -10.21 -0.44 -21.57
CA LYS A 255 -9.47 0.56 -20.79
C LYS A 255 -9.46 0.07 -19.35
N VAL A 256 -8.39 -0.63 -18.99
CA VAL A 256 -8.15 -1.14 -17.65
C VAL A 256 -8.15 0.05 -16.70
N SER A 257 -9.27 0.27 -16.00
CA SER A 257 -9.39 1.44 -15.16
C SER A 257 -8.62 1.22 -13.86
N GLY A 258 -7.46 1.87 -13.76
CA GLY A 258 -6.69 1.96 -12.52
C GLY A 258 -7.56 2.52 -11.38
N LYS A 259 -8.48 3.43 -11.68
CA LYS A 259 -9.47 3.96 -10.72
C LYS A 259 -10.35 2.85 -10.14
N GLN A 260 -10.92 2.00 -11.00
CA GLN A 260 -11.74 0.87 -10.55
C GLN A 260 -10.93 -0.10 -9.71
N THR A 261 -9.70 -0.42 -10.15
CA THR A 261 -8.80 -1.32 -9.43
C THR A 261 -8.41 -0.77 -8.06
N ALA A 262 -8.02 0.50 -7.97
CA ALA A 262 -7.68 1.18 -6.73
C ALA A 262 -8.85 1.19 -5.74
N SER A 263 -10.04 1.57 -6.21
CA SER A 263 -11.25 1.61 -5.38
C SER A 263 -11.67 0.22 -4.89
N ALA A 264 -11.65 -0.79 -5.77
CA ALA A 264 -12.06 -2.15 -5.42
C ALA A 264 -11.11 -2.85 -4.44
N LEU A 265 -9.82 -2.50 -4.45
CA LEU A 265 -8.82 -3.01 -3.49
C LEU A 265 -8.71 -2.16 -2.23
N GLY A 266 -9.43 -1.03 -2.18
CA GLY A 266 -9.27 -0.02 -1.13
C GLY A 266 -7.82 0.47 -1.04
N ALA A 267 -7.16 0.70 -2.18
CA ALA A 267 -5.77 1.14 -2.20
C ALA A 267 -5.59 2.43 -1.39
N ARG A 268 -4.57 2.48 -0.53
CA ARG A 268 -4.24 3.69 0.23
C ARG A 268 -3.42 4.65 -0.59
N ALA A 269 -2.45 4.15 -1.35
CA ALA A 269 -1.71 4.93 -2.33
C ALA A 269 -1.91 4.37 -3.75
N TRP A 270 -2.13 5.25 -4.72
CA TRP A 270 -2.07 4.96 -6.14
C TRP A 270 -0.95 5.78 -6.77
N ILE A 271 0.16 5.10 -7.08
CA ILE A 271 1.36 5.69 -7.66
C ILE A 271 1.36 5.44 -9.17
N GLY A 272 1.53 6.50 -9.95
CA GLY A 272 1.58 6.44 -11.40
C GLY A 272 2.86 5.79 -11.91
N ALA A 273 2.75 4.64 -12.59
CA ALA A 273 3.86 4.02 -13.31
C ALA A 273 3.82 4.41 -14.79
N HIS A 274 4.35 5.57 -15.19
CA HIS A 274 4.34 5.95 -16.61
C HIS A 274 5.53 6.77 -17.12
N SER A 275 5.76 6.61 -18.43
CA SER A 275 6.92 7.00 -19.24
C SER A 275 7.19 8.50 -19.29
N GLY A 276 8.08 8.95 -18.40
CA GLY A 276 9.03 10.03 -18.66
C GLY A 276 8.52 11.47 -18.61
N ASP A 277 7.20 11.71 -18.60
CA ASP A 277 6.68 13.09 -18.64
C ASP A 277 5.30 13.22 -17.96
N VAL A 278 5.05 12.41 -16.92
CA VAL A 278 3.80 12.52 -16.16
C VAL A 278 3.84 13.82 -15.39
N LYS A 279 3.10 14.81 -15.89
CA LYS A 279 2.90 16.07 -15.19
C LYS A 279 2.16 15.79 -13.88
N PRO A 280 2.53 16.42 -12.75
CA PRO A 280 1.78 16.31 -11.49
C PRO A 280 0.29 16.60 -11.67
N ALA A 281 -0.07 17.43 -12.66
CA ALA A 281 -1.44 17.69 -13.10
C ALA A 281 -2.27 16.43 -13.43
N ALA A 282 -1.65 15.36 -13.94
CA ALA A 282 -2.34 14.10 -14.22
C ALA A 282 -2.76 13.38 -12.92
N ALA A 283 -1.87 13.33 -11.92
CA ALA A 283 -2.19 12.78 -10.61
C ALA A 283 -3.28 13.61 -9.92
N GLU A 284 -3.21 14.94 -9.98
CA GLU A 284 -4.25 15.82 -9.41
C GLU A 284 -5.62 15.63 -10.10
N ALA A 285 -5.64 15.49 -11.43
CA ALA A 285 -6.87 15.22 -12.16
C ALA A 285 -7.49 13.88 -11.76
N VAL A 286 -6.67 12.86 -11.58
CA VAL A 286 -7.11 11.53 -11.12
C VAL A 286 -7.57 11.59 -9.67
N GLN A 287 -6.86 12.29 -8.78
CA GLN A 287 -7.27 12.51 -7.38
C GLN A 287 -8.65 13.17 -7.32
N ARG A 288 -8.85 14.27 -8.06
CA ARG A 288 -10.12 14.99 -8.13
C ARG A 288 -11.24 14.07 -8.62
N ALA A 289 -11.00 13.32 -9.69
CA ALA A 289 -11.99 12.38 -10.21
C ALA A 289 -12.32 11.26 -9.21
N LEU A 290 -11.36 10.83 -8.39
CA LEU A 290 -11.60 9.84 -7.33
C LEU A 290 -12.42 10.43 -6.19
N ASP A 291 -12.04 11.62 -5.71
CA ASP A 291 -12.75 12.35 -4.67
C ASP A 291 -14.20 12.65 -5.07
N GLU A 292 -14.46 13.03 -6.32
CA GLU A 292 -15.81 13.19 -6.89
C GLU A 292 -16.62 11.90 -6.82
N SER A 293 -16.04 10.75 -7.19
CA SER A 293 -16.77 9.47 -7.07
C SER A 293 -17.04 9.07 -5.63
N VAL A 294 -16.14 9.39 -4.70
CA VAL A 294 -16.37 9.14 -3.27
C VAL A 294 -17.46 10.06 -2.73
N ALA A 295 -17.47 11.33 -3.13
CA ALA A 295 -18.51 12.29 -2.75
C ALA A 295 -19.90 11.88 -3.27
N LEU A 296 -19.98 11.39 -4.51
CA LEU A 296 -21.24 10.87 -5.08
C LEU A 296 -21.78 9.66 -4.31
N LEU A 297 -20.91 8.79 -3.80
CA LEU A 297 -21.33 7.67 -2.95
C LEU A 297 -21.72 8.11 -1.54
N ALA A 298 -21.02 9.11 -0.98
CA ALA A 298 -21.27 9.64 0.36
C ALA A 298 -22.51 10.53 0.46
N ALA A 299 -23.06 11.02 -0.67
CA ALA A 299 -24.28 11.82 -0.70
C ALA A 299 -25.55 11.05 -0.28
N SER A 300 -25.46 9.74 0.01
CA SER A 300 -26.54 9.00 0.66
C SER A 300 -26.74 9.48 2.11
N PRO A 301 -27.93 9.98 2.48
CA PRO A 301 -28.16 10.58 3.79
C PRO A 301 -28.00 9.54 4.91
N GLY A 302 -27.05 9.77 5.81
CA GLY A 302 -26.90 9.01 7.06
C GLY A 302 -25.53 8.39 7.33
N GLN A 303 -24.57 8.46 6.40
CA GLN A 303 -23.19 7.99 6.64
C GLN A 303 -22.21 9.15 6.42
N SER A 304 -21.61 9.63 7.52
CA SER A 304 -20.41 10.45 7.39
C SER A 304 -19.30 9.56 6.79
N PRO A 305 -18.61 9.99 5.73
CA PRO A 305 -17.52 9.22 5.17
C PRO A 305 -16.48 9.02 6.26
N ALA A 306 -16.23 7.77 6.64
CA ALA A 306 -15.17 7.44 7.57
C ALA A 306 -13.85 7.99 7.00
N ARG A 307 -13.23 8.94 7.70
CA ARG A 307 -12.01 9.66 7.26
C ARG A 307 -10.83 8.74 6.87
N GLY A 308 -10.88 7.43 7.14
CA GLY A 308 -9.74 6.53 7.06
C GLY A 308 -9.47 5.82 5.72
N ASN A 309 -10.31 6.01 4.69
CA ASN A 309 -10.25 5.20 3.45
C ASN A 309 -10.02 6.02 2.17
N ARG A 310 -9.37 7.19 2.26
CA ARG A 310 -9.03 7.96 1.06
C ARG A 310 -7.81 7.34 0.38
N THR A 311 -7.90 7.08 -0.92
CA THR A 311 -6.73 6.75 -1.74
C THR A 311 -6.02 8.05 -2.11
N GLU A 312 -4.72 8.11 -1.82
CA GLU A 312 -3.83 9.17 -2.25
C GLU A 312 -3.20 8.85 -3.60
N VAL A 313 -3.34 9.75 -4.55
CA VAL A 313 -2.81 9.61 -5.91
C VAL A 313 -1.55 10.45 -6.03
N ARG A 314 -0.42 9.81 -6.35
CA ARG A 314 0.90 10.47 -6.43
C ARG A 314 1.60 10.14 -7.76
N ALA A 315 2.12 11.15 -8.44
CA ALA A 315 3.08 10.99 -9.53
C ALA A 315 4.48 11.22 -8.95
N LEU A 316 5.34 10.20 -8.97
CA LEU A 316 6.71 10.36 -8.51
C LEU A 316 7.60 10.83 -9.68
N ALA A 317 8.45 11.80 -9.41
CA ALA A 317 9.56 12.15 -10.29
C ALA A 317 10.70 11.11 -10.16
N SER A 318 11.58 11.06 -11.16
CA SER A 318 12.79 10.21 -11.05
C SER A 318 13.63 10.66 -9.85
N GLY A 319 13.93 9.74 -8.94
CA GLY A 319 14.65 10.01 -7.70
C GLY A 319 13.76 10.38 -6.51
N GLU A 320 12.49 10.72 -6.75
CA GLU A 320 11.51 10.99 -5.69
C GLU A 320 11.15 9.70 -4.95
N GLU A 321 10.86 9.88 -3.67
CA GLU A 321 10.64 8.81 -2.70
C GLU A 321 9.38 9.10 -1.90
N LEU A 322 8.59 8.05 -1.66
CA LEU A 322 7.34 8.12 -0.91
C LEU A 322 7.33 7.04 0.16
N THR A 323 7.26 7.46 1.42
CA THR A 323 7.16 6.55 2.57
C THR A 323 5.69 6.40 2.98
N MET A 324 5.29 5.17 3.27
CA MET A 324 3.93 4.86 3.71
C MET A 324 3.91 3.67 4.65
N THR A 325 2.85 3.56 5.43
CA THR A 325 2.60 2.41 6.31
C THR A 325 1.30 1.70 5.94
N SER A 326 0.96 0.64 6.67
CA SER A 326 -0.35 -0.01 6.54
C SER A 326 -1.53 0.92 6.78
N GLU A 327 -1.30 2.11 7.37
CA GLU A 327 -2.34 3.09 7.71
C GLU A 327 -2.49 4.21 6.69
N GLY A 328 -1.48 4.48 5.85
CA GLY A 328 -1.52 5.55 4.86
C GLY A 328 -0.14 6.05 4.48
N VAL A 329 -0.12 7.10 3.66
CA VAL A 329 1.11 7.83 3.33
C VAL A 329 1.60 8.54 4.59
N TRP A 330 2.92 8.50 4.82
CA TRP A 330 3.57 9.22 5.90
C TRP A 330 4.22 10.46 5.28
N GLU A 331 3.72 11.64 5.64
CA GLU A 331 4.37 12.90 5.30
C GLU A 331 5.40 13.21 6.40
N GLU A 332 6.65 13.48 6.01
CA GLU A 332 7.75 13.75 6.96
C GLU A 332 7.45 14.96 7.87
N GLU A 333 6.58 15.87 7.41
CA GLU A 333 6.06 17.01 8.17
C GLU A 333 5.29 16.58 9.45
N ASP A 334 4.71 15.39 9.50
CA ASP A 334 3.94 14.89 10.67
C ASP A 334 4.85 14.47 11.84
N LEU A 335 6.14 14.23 11.59
CA LEU A 335 7.09 13.72 12.59
C LEU A 335 7.74 14.83 13.43
N PHE A 336 7.84 16.03 12.86
CA PHE A 336 8.49 17.21 13.47
C PHE A 336 7.53 18.38 13.65
N GLY A 337 6.23 18.16 13.45
CA GLY A 337 5.20 19.07 13.91
C GLY A 337 5.16 19.04 15.43
N ASP A 338 6.15 19.66 16.06
CA ASP A 338 6.12 19.97 17.47
C ASP A 338 4.80 20.71 17.75
N ASP A 339 4.06 20.21 18.73
CA ASP A 339 2.83 20.80 19.27
C ASP A 339 3.13 22.14 20.01
N ASP A 340 4.21 22.81 19.60
CA ASP A 340 4.65 24.11 20.06
C ASP A 340 3.82 25.15 19.32
N GLY A 341 2.60 25.34 19.84
CA GLY A 341 1.71 26.41 19.45
C GLY A 341 2.42 27.76 19.45
N GLY A 342 2.64 28.29 18.25
CA GLY A 342 2.85 29.73 18.05
C GLY A 342 4.15 30.12 17.38
N GLY A 343 4.18 30.05 16.05
CA GLY A 343 5.20 30.75 15.29
C GLY A 343 5.11 30.48 13.79
N LYS A 344 4.54 31.42 13.02
CA LYS A 344 4.72 31.45 11.57
C LYS A 344 6.22 31.56 11.26
N ALA A 345 6.85 30.49 10.80
CA ALA A 345 8.14 30.54 10.13
C ALA A 345 8.19 29.46 9.04
N GLY A 346 8.82 29.82 7.93
CA GLY A 346 8.55 29.25 6.61
C GLY A 346 9.01 27.81 6.40
N ARG A 347 8.28 27.14 5.50
CA ARG A 347 8.71 25.92 4.79
C ARG A 347 10.06 26.18 4.13
N LEU A 348 11.13 25.54 4.62
CA LEU A 348 12.36 25.38 3.84
C LEU A 348 13.16 24.16 4.30
N PHE A 349 12.68 22.95 3.99
CA PHE A 349 13.55 21.78 3.87
C PHE A 349 13.07 20.90 2.72
N GLY A 350 13.33 21.36 1.49
CA GLY A 350 13.67 20.46 0.41
C GLY A 350 15.19 20.46 0.32
N LEU A 351 15.82 19.29 0.25
CA LEU A 351 17.27 19.10 0.09
C LEU A 351 17.76 19.56 -1.30
N GLY A 352 17.44 20.80 -1.67
CA GLY A 352 18.14 21.56 -2.69
C GLY A 352 19.35 22.19 -2.01
N LEU A 353 20.54 21.74 -2.37
CA LEU A 353 21.77 22.49 -2.16
C LEU A 353 21.57 23.86 -2.85
N ASP A 354 21.19 24.86 -2.07
CA ASP A 354 21.17 26.24 -2.51
C ASP A 354 22.63 26.69 -2.58
N ILE A 355 23.20 26.62 -3.78
CA ILE A 355 24.49 27.24 -4.08
C ILE A 355 24.18 28.73 -4.14
N GLY A 356 24.26 29.40 -2.99
CA GLY A 356 24.14 30.84 -2.91
C GLY A 356 25.21 31.49 -3.79
N GLU A 357 24.77 32.16 -4.86
CA GLU A 357 25.60 33.11 -5.59
C GLU A 357 25.72 34.38 -4.73
N ASP A 358 26.95 34.86 -4.52
CA ASP A 358 27.17 36.16 -3.93
C ASP A 358 26.82 37.28 -4.92
N GLU A 359 26.59 38.50 -4.44
CA GLU A 359 26.22 39.67 -5.26
C GLU A 359 27.27 40.04 -6.33
N ASP A 360 28.42 39.38 -6.33
CA ASP A 360 29.52 39.53 -7.30
C ASP A 360 29.57 38.42 -8.37
N GLY A 361 28.63 37.47 -8.36
CA GLY A 361 28.52 36.41 -9.37
C GLY A 361 29.70 35.42 -9.38
N ARG A 362 30.34 35.18 -8.22
CA ARG A 362 31.47 34.26 -8.11
C ARG A 362 31.01 32.95 -7.48
N ILE A 363 30.99 31.89 -8.30
CA ILE A 363 30.79 30.53 -7.81
C ILE A 363 31.94 30.20 -6.82
N LEU A 364 31.63 30.11 -5.53
CA LEU A 364 32.55 29.63 -4.52
C LEU A 364 32.80 28.12 -4.74
N GLY A 365 33.86 27.82 -5.50
CA GLY A 365 34.43 26.48 -5.59
C GLY A 365 35.02 26.07 -4.25
N GLY A 366 34.18 25.50 -3.37
CA GLY A 366 34.62 24.83 -2.15
C GLY A 366 35.40 23.56 -2.50
N ALA A 367 36.73 23.63 -2.38
CA ALA A 367 37.60 22.46 -2.42
C ALA A 367 37.20 21.52 -1.27
N LEU A 368 36.65 20.34 -1.60
CA LEU A 368 36.46 19.26 -0.64
C LEU A 368 37.84 18.68 -0.28
N PRO A 369 38.16 18.49 1.01
CA PRO A 369 39.35 17.77 1.41
C PRO A 369 39.20 16.28 1.03
N LEU A 370 40.01 15.87 0.06
CA LEU A 370 40.36 14.48 -0.20
C LEU A 370 41.21 13.99 0.96
N ASP A 371 40.68 13.09 1.79
CA ASP A 371 41.43 12.00 2.45
C ASP A 371 40.46 11.14 3.29
N TRP A 372 39.99 10.04 2.71
CA TRP A 372 39.35 8.96 3.47
C TRP A 372 39.67 7.54 2.93
N ILE A 373 40.59 7.43 1.98
CA ILE A 373 41.04 6.14 1.45
C ILE A 373 42.40 5.83 2.06
N ASP A 374 42.42 5.30 3.30
CA ASP A 374 43.53 4.45 3.79
C ASP A 374 43.21 3.63 5.05
N ALA A 375 41.93 3.38 5.36
CA ALA A 375 41.55 2.62 6.55
C ALA A 375 40.86 1.28 6.25
N VAL A 376 41.31 0.53 5.24
CA VAL A 376 41.17 -0.95 5.18
C VAL A 376 42.31 -1.51 4.31
N ARG A 377 43.44 -1.83 4.93
CA ARG A 377 44.44 -2.73 4.37
C ARG A 377 45.01 -3.64 5.44
#